data_AF-A0A9E4LP01-F1
#
_entry.id   AF-A0A9E4LP01-F1
#
_cell.length_a   1.000
_cell.length_b   1.000
_cell.length_c   1.000
_cell.angle_alpha   90.00
_cell.angle_beta   90.00
_cell.angle_gamma   90.00
#
_symmetry.space_group_name_H-M   'P 1'
#
loop_
_entity.id
_entity.type
_entity.pdbx_description
1 polymer ?
#
loop_
_entity_poly.entity_id
_entity_poly.type
_entity_poly.pdbx_seq_one_letter_code
_entity_poly.pdbx_strand_id
1 'polypeptide(L)'
;MCGFSGEITFNGIPASIEAVRRMTQQLAPRGPDSAGLYAQGRVALGHRRLKIIDISERAQQPMTDSELGLTVAFNGCIYNYKELQRELEAKGYRFFSDGDTEVVLKAYHAWGTACTKRFHGMFAFAIHERDTGRLVLGRDRLGIKPLYLVHDAQRHRLRFASSLPALLAGGEIDTTIDPVGLHHYMTFHAVVPAPFTILNGVRKLPPATVSVFEPDGRRIDDVYWELAFDRDAGDVETSREAWRERVHDALRLAVKRRMVADVPVGVLLSGGVDSSLIVGLLAEAGQTDLNTFSIGFEEANGEKGDEFQYSDLIAGHFGTKHHKLFIRSKRLIDVLPPTIAAMSEPMVSYDNAAFFLLSEEVSEHVKAVQCGQGADEIFAGYHWYPPLMDSNDLAHDYAEVFFDRDHAEYVEAIHPDHVGEDFSRAFMVGHFALAGADQPLDKALRLDTTVMLVDDPVKRVDNMTMAWGLEARVPFLDHELVELAARIPAEHKLRDGGKGVLKDVARKVVPSEVIDRPKGYFPVPALKYIEGEYLELVRDTLKSRKARERGLFQEEYVDRLLDDPKEHISPLRGSKLWQVALLEMWMQTHAL
;
A
#
# COMPACT_ATOMS: atom_id res chain seq x y z
N MET A 1 -9.81 8.74 -1.39
CA MET A 1 -9.12 9.12 -2.64
C MET A 1 -10.00 8.65 -3.80
N CYS A 2 -9.47 8.47 -4.99
CA CYS A 2 -10.26 8.07 -6.13
C CYS A 2 -9.98 6.60 -6.53
N GLY A 3 -10.68 6.14 -7.57
CA GLY A 3 -10.28 4.98 -8.36
C GLY A 3 -10.41 5.32 -9.83
N PHE A 4 -9.52 4.81 -10.67
CA PHE A 4 -9.67 4.96 -12.11
C PHE A 4 -9.42 3.64 -12.83
N SER A 5 -9.94 3.58 -14.05
CA SER A 5 -9.74 2.47 -14.96
C SER A 5 -9.67 2.98 -16.40
N GLY A 6 -9.14 2.15 -17.30
CA GLY A 6 -9.16 2.48 -18.71
C GLY A 6 -8.80 1.30 -19.60
N GLU A 7 -9.09 1.49 -20.88
CA GLU A 7 -8.72 0.62 -21.97
C GLU A 7 -8.16 1.46 -23.11
N ILE A 8 -7.05 1.01 -23.69
CA ILE A 8 -6.52 1.50 -24.96
C ILE A 8 -6.31 0.32 -25.91
N THR A 9 -6.63 0.52 -27.18
CA THR A 9 -6.40 -0.46 -28.26
C THR A 9 -5.33 0.05 -29.22
N PHE A 10 -4.62 -0.90 -29.85
CA PHE A 10 -3.46 -0.64 -30.71
C PHE A 10 -3.66 -1.11 -32.16
N ASN A 11 -4.84 -1.64 -32.49
CA ASN A 11 -5.18 -2.19 -33.81
C ASN A 11 -6.25 -1.35 -34.56
N GLY A 12 -6.55 -0.14 -34.08
CA GLY A 12 -7.53 0.76 -34.69
C GLY A 12 -9.01 0.44 -34.39
N ILE A 13 -9.29 -0.61 -33.62
CA ILE A 13 -10.65 -0.90 -33.13
C ILE A 13 -10.96 0.06 -31.96
N PRO A 14 -12.19 0.58 -31.80
CA PRO A 14 -12.53 1.41 -30.65
C PRO A 14 -12.36 0.68 -29.31
N ALA A 15 -11.98 1.41 -28.26
CA ALA A 15 -11.97 0.87 -26.91
C ALA A 15 -13.40 0.57 -26.41
N SER A 16 -13.53 -0.49 -25.62
CA SER A 16 -14.78 -0.94 -25.04
C SER A 16 -15.17 -0.08 -23.84
N ILE A 17 -16.01 0.93 -24.09
CA ILE A 17 -16.63 1.74 -23.03
C ILE A 17 -17.41 0.88 -22.02
N GLU A 18 -17.99 -0.22 -22.49
CA GLU A 18 -18.78 -1.13 -21.66
C GLU A 18 -17.91 -1.95 -20.70
N ALA A 19 -16.72 -2.38 -21.14
CA ALA A 19 -15.74 -2.97 -20.24
C ALA A 19 -15.27 -1.95 -19.20
N VAL A 20 -14.86 -0.75 -19.62
CA VAL A 20 -14.42 0.33 -18.71
C VAL A 20 -15.52 0.74 -17.72
N ARG A 21 -16.79 0.74 -18.13
CA ARG A 21 -17.92 0.99 -17.24
C ARG A 21 -18.02 -0.04 -16.11
N ARG A 22 -17.91 -1.35 -16.43
CA ARG A 22 -17.90 -2.41 -15.40
C ARG A 22 -16.69 -2.30 -14.47
N MET A 23 -15.51 -2.05 -15.01
CA MET A 23 -14.29 -1.82 -14.22
C MET A 23 -14.48 -0.62 -13.27
N THR A 24 -15.02 0.49 -13.78
CA THR A 24 -15.26 1.72 -13.01
C THR A 24 -16.32 1.51 -11.92
N GLN A 25 -17.37 0.72 -12.21
CA GLN A 25 -18.39 0.39 -11.22
C GLN A 25 -17.81 -0.37 -10.04
N GLN A 26 -16.84 -1.26 -10.28
CA GLN A 26 -16.19 -2.00 -9.19
C GLN A 26 -15.30 -1.14 -8.29
N LEU A 27 -14.94 0.06 -8.76
CA LEU A 27 -14.20 1.05 -7.98
C LEU A 27 -15.13 2.01 -7.20
N ALA A 28 -16.45 1.77 -7.19
CA ALA A 28 -17.41 2.68 -6.56
C ALA A 28 -17.13 2.97 -5.07
N PRO A 29 -16.74 1.99 -4.22
CA PRO A 29 -16.43 2.26 -2.82
C PRO A 29 -15.23 3.21 -2.64
N ARG A 30 -14.27 3.16 -3.56
CA ARG A 30 -13.07 4.02 -3.55
C ARG A 30 -13.44 5.49 -3.72
N GLY A 31 -14.39 5.78 -4.61
CA GLY A 31 -14.84 7.14 -4.93
C GLY A 31 -16.35 7.23 -4.96
N PRO A 32 -17.01 7.37 -3.80
CA PRO A 32 -18.46 7.35 -3.70
C PRO A 32 -19.14 8.65 -4.20
N ASP A 33 -18.43 9.78 -4.23
CA ASP A 33 -19.03 11.10 -4.45
C ASP A 33 -19.42 11.38 -5.90
N SER A 34 -18.68 10.84 -6.88
CA SER A 34 -18.97 11.07 -8.31
C SER A 34 -18.34 9.98 -9.19
N ALA A 35 -18.84 9.87 -10.42
CA ALA A 35 -18.33 8.98 -11.46
C ALA A 35 -18.22 9.71 -12.80
N GLY A 36 -17.24 9.32 -13.61
CA GLY A 36 -17.07 9.84 -14.96
C GLY A 36 -16.59 8.77 -15.92
N LEU A 37 -16.98 8.90 -17.18
CA LEU A 37 -16.51 8.09 -18.30
C LEU A 37 -16.11 9.03 -19.43
N TYR A 38 -15.03 8.67 -20.11
CA TYR A 38 -14.54 9.33 -21.31
C TYR A 38 -14.26 8.24 -22.34
N ALA A 39 -14.68 8.44 -23.59
CA ALA A 39 -14.35 7.54 -24.68
C ALA A 39 -14.15 8.32 -25.97
N GLN A 40 -13.04 8.08 -26.65
CA GLN A 40 -12.75 8.64 -27.95
C GLN A 40 -11.92 7.64 -28.77
N GLY A 41 -12.55 7.05 -29.79
CA GLY A 41 -11.90 6.08 -30.68
C GLY A 41 -11.28 4.94 -29.88
N ARG A 42 -9.95 4.83 -29.94
CA ARG A 42 -9.16 3.76 -29.32
C ARG A 42 -8.93 3.89 -27.82
N VAL A 43 -9.46 4.93 -27.15
CA VAL A 43 -9.26 5.14 -25.71
C VAL A 43 -10.60 5.27 -25.00
N ALA A 44 -10.72 4.57 -23.88
CA ALA A 44 -11.76 4.77 -22.89
C ALA A 44 -11.16 4.88 -21.49
N LEU A 45 -11.57 5.88 -20.72
CA LEU A 45 -11.16 6.11 -19.34
C LEU A 45 -12.40 6.20 -18.46
N GLY A 46 -12.28 5.73 -17.23
CA GLY A 46 -13.31 5.85 -16.23
C GLY A 46 -12.74 6.21 -14.87
N HIS A 47 -13.52 6.92 -14.07
CA HIS A 47 -13.10 7.44 -12.79
C HIS A 47 -14.22 7.41 -11.76
N ARG A 48 -13.85 7.14 -10.51
CA ARG A 48 -14.67 7.24 -9.30
C ARG A 48 -13.99 8.22 -8.37
N ARG A 49 -14.70 9.27 -7.98
CA ARG A 49 -14.13 10.41 -7.26
C ARG A 49 -14.55 10.40 -5.79
N LEU A 50 -13.58 10.60 -4.91
CA LEU A 50 -13.82 11.14 -3.56
C LEU A 50 -13.34 12.59 -3.56
N LYS A 51 -14.21 13.51 -3.17
CA LYS A 51 -13.96 14.94 -3.19
C LYS A 51 -13.22 15.34 -1.91
N ILE A 52 -11.90 15.56 -2.03
CA ILE A 52 -11.01 16.02 -0.94
C ILE A 52 -10.39 17.39 -1.26
N ILE A 53 -9.89 17.58 -2.49
CA ILE A 53 -9.35 18.86 -3.00
C ILE A 53 -10.19 19.30 -4.20
N ASP A 54 -10.53 20.58 -4.23
CA ASP A 54 -11.49 21.22 -5.12
C ASP A 54 -12.80 20.44 -5.20
N ILE A 55 -13.66 20.57 -4.19
CA ILE A 55 -14.92 19.82 -4.12
C ILE A 55 -15.95 20.18 -5.22
N SER A 56 -15.62 21.14 -6.10
CA SER A 56 -16.47 21.54 -7.22
C SER A 56 -16.44 20.54 -8.38
N GLU A 57 -17.38 20.70 -9.32
CA GLU A 57 -17.43 19.90 -10.55
C GLU A 57 -16.32 20.26 -11.55
N ARG A 58 -15.60 21.38 -11.35
CA ARG A 58 -14.49 21.77 -12.25
C ARG A 58 -13.32 20.80 -12.18
N ALA A 59 -13.16 20.12 -11.04
CA ALA A 59 -12.16 19.07 -10.83
C ALA A 59 -12.70 17.65 -11.11
N GLN A 60 -13.83 17.52 -11.84
CA GLN A 60 -14.36 16.23 -12.25
C GLN A 60 -13.39 15.48 -13.18
N GLN A 61 -13.39 14.15 -13.06
CA GLN A 61 -12.52 13.27 -13.83
C GLN A 61 -13.31 12.18 -14.58
N PRO A 62 -12.81 11.64 -15.72
CA PRO A 62 -11.58 12.03 -16.42
C PRO A 62 -11.57 13.50 -16.86
N MET A 63 -10.51 14.23 -16.52
CA MET A 63 -10.41 15.68 -16.74
C MET A 63 -9.77 15.92 -18.10
N THR A 64 -10.40 16.75 -18.94
CA THR A 64 -9.90 17.07 -20.28
C THR A 64 -9.59 18.55 -20.40
N ASP A 65 -8.39 18.86 -20.87
CA ASP A 65 -8.02 20.19 -21.37
C ASP A 65 -7.97 20.11 -22.90
N SER A 66 -8.98 20.70 -23.54
CA SER A 66 -9.17 20.61 -24.99
C SER A 66 -8.16 21.43 -25.79
N GLU A 67 -7.66 22.53 -25.21
CA GLU A 67 -6.62 23.38 -25.80
C GLU A 67 -5.29 22.64 -25.83
N LEU A 68 -4.94 21.96 -24.74
CA LEU A 68 -3.72 21.15 -24.65
C LEU A 68 -3.85 19.77 -25.33
N GLY A 69 -5.08 19.33 -25.62
CA GLY A 69 -5.34 18.02 -26.22
C GLY A 69 -5.00 16.87 -25.26
N LEU A 70 -5.18 17.06 -23.95
CA LEU A 70 -4.85 16.08 -22.92
C LEU A 70 -6.07 15.67 -22.10
N THR A 71 -6.17 14.39 -21.78
CA THR A 71 -7.16 13.86 -20.82
C THR A 71 -6.45 13.07 -19.72
N VAL A 72 -6.75 13.34 -18.45
CA VAL A 72 -6.18 12.65 -17.28
C VAL A 72 -7.24 11.93 -16.45
N ALA A 73 -6.88 10.75 -15.96
CA ALA A 73 -7.49 10.12 -14.81
C ALA A 73 -6.42 9.93 -13.72
N PHE A 74 -6.71 10.36 -12.50
CA PHE A 74 -5.76 10.50 -11.40
C PHE A 74 -6.37 10.00 -10.08
N ASN A 75 -5.59 9.17 -9.39
CA ASN A 75 -5.85 8.77 -8.02
C ASN A 75 -4.63 9.13 -7.17
N GLY A 76 -4.76 10.11 -6.28
CA GLY A 76 -3.65 10.56 -5.46
C GLY A 76 -3.90 11.91 -4.83
N CYS A 77 -2.82 12.47 -4.27
CA CYS A 77 -2.75 13.84 -3.76
C CYS A 77 -1.34 14.38 -4.00
N ILE A 78 -1.22 15.53 -4.69
CA ILE A 78 0.04 16.24 -4.88
C ILE A 78 0.13 17.38 -3.84
N TYR A 79 0.87 17.18 -2.76
CA TYR A 79 0.92 18.10 -1.63
C TYR A 79 1.53 19.46 -1.97
N ASN A 80 2.45 19.51 -2.95
CA ASN A 80 3.06 20.76 -3.43
C ASN A 80 2.32 21.39 -4.63
N TYR A 81 1.08 21.00 -4.92
CA TYR A 81 0.38 21.44 -6.13
C TYR A 81 0.22 22.96 -6.24
N LYS A 82 0.04 23.70 -5.12
CA LYS A 82 -0.04 25.18 -5.13
C LYS A 82 1.27 25.86 -5.49
N GLU A 83 2.41 25.21 -5.25
CA GLU A 83 3.72 25.71 -5.67
C GLU A 83 3.89 25.49 -7.18
N LEU A 84 3.61 24.26 -7.63
CA LEU A 84 3.65 23.89 -9.04
C LEU A 84 2.64 24.70 -9.88
N GLN A 85 1.45 24.99 -9.36
CA GLN A 85 0.46 25.84 -10.00
C GLN A 85 1.04 27.23 -10.29
N ARG A 86 1.70 27.86 -9.30
CA ARG A 86 2.35 29.17 -9.47
C ARG A 86 3.48 29.12 -10.51
N GLU A 87 4.29 28.06 -10.52
CA GLU A 87 5.32 27.87 -11.56
C GLU A 87 4.72 27.73 -12.97
N LEU A 88 3.60 27.03 -13.10
CA LEU A 88 2.90 26.84 -14.37
C LEU A 88 2.20 28.14 -14.82
N GLU A 89 1.58 28.89 -13.91
CA GLU A 89 1.01 30.21 -14.21
C GLU A 89 2.08 31.18 -14.71
N ALA A 90 3.28 31.16 -14.10
CA ALA A 90 4.43 31.95 -14.56
C ALA A 90 4.92 31.53 -15.96
N LYS A 91 4.64 30.30 -16.40
CA LYS A 91 4.87 29.81 -17.77
C LYS A 91 3.74 30.13 -18.74
N GLY A 92 2.67 30.79 -18.29
CA GLY A 92 1.54 31.22 -19.10
C GLY A 92 0.34 30.27 -19.11
N TYR A 93 0.33 29.23 -18.27
CA TYR A 93 -0.82 28.33 -18.15
C TYR A 93 -1.97 29.00 -17.39
N ARG A 94 -3.21 28.76 -17.82
CA ARG A 94 -4.44 29.26 -17.17
C ARG A 94 -5.22 28.12 -16.57
N PHE A 95 -5.62 28.19 -15.30
CA PHE A 95 -6.35 27.11 -14.62
C PHE A 95 -7.87 27.31 -14.63
N PHE A 96 -8.62 26.23 -14.80
CA PHE A 96 -10.09 26.22 -14.73
C PHE A 96 -10.63 25.52 -13.47
N SER A 97 -9.80 24.79 -12.74
CA SER A 97 -10.06 24.17 -11.44
C SER A 97 -9.03 24.67 -10.42
N ASP A 98 -9.32 24.42 -9.14
CA ASP A 98 -8.41 24.69 -8.03
C ASP A 98 -7.77 23.41 -7.48
N GLY A 99 -7.95 22.29 -8.18
CA GLY A 99 -7.52 20.96 -7.79
C GLY A 99 -6.11 20.61 -8.27
N ASP A 100 -5.48 19.69 -7.55
CA ASP A 100 -4.16 19.14 -7.90
C ASP A 100 -4.18 18.31 -9.20
N THR A 101 -5.34 17.76 -9.57
CA THR A 101 -5.51 17.00 -10.83
C THR A 101 -5.14 17.81 -12.07
N GLU A 102 -5.54 19.08 -12.14
CA GLU A 102 -5.21 19.94 -13.28
C GLU A 102 -3.72 20.32 -13.29
N VAL A 103 -3.11 20.43 -12.10
CA VAL A 103 -1.66 20.60 -11.97
C VAL A 103 -0.93 19.39 -12.54
N VAL A 104 -1.38 18.16 -12.30
CA VAL A 104 -0.79 16.95 -12.91
C VAL A 104 -0.85 17.01 -14.44
N LEU A 105 -2.02 17.34 -14.98
CA LEU A 105 -2.25 17.46 -16.43
C LEU A 105 -1.29 18.48 -17.09
N LYS A 106 -1.17 19.67 -16.48
CA LYS A 106 -0.37 20.76 -17.03
C LYS A 106 1.12 20.61 -16.77
N ALA A 107 1.48 20.03 -15.63
CA ALA A 107 2.85 19.66 -15.34
C ALA A 107 3.38 18.68 -16.38
N TYR A 108 2.56 17.70 -16.79
CA TYR A 108 2.89 16.81 -17.88
C TYR A 108 3.07 17.56 -19.21
N HIS A 109 2.17 18.47 -19.58
CA HIS A 109 2.37 19.28 -20.79
C HIS A 109 3.67 20.11 -20.75
N ALA A 110 4.01 20.69 -19.59
CA ALA A 110 5.15 21.60 -19.45
C ALA A 110 6.50 20.89 -19.39
N TRP A 111 6.54 19.69 -18.81
CA TRP A 111 7.78 19.00 -18.44
C TRP A 111 7.87 17.55 -18.95
N GLY A 112 6.85 17.07 -19.67
CA GLY A 112 6.75 15.67 -20.10
C GLY A 112 6.70 14.72 -18.90
N THR A 113 7.27 13.52 -19.07
CA THR A 113 7.35 12.49 -18.02
C THR A 113 8.18 12.92 -16.81
N ALA A 114 9.09 13.89 -16.97
CA ALA A 114 9.90 14.43 -15.88
C ALA A 114 9.08 15.22 -14.84
N CYS A 115 7.79 15.48 -15.09
CA CYS A 115 6.90 16.09 -14.10
C CYS A 115 6.82 15.27 -12.79
N THR A 116 6.97 13.94 -12.86
CA THR A 116 6.93 13.04 -11.69
C THR A 116 8.02 13.35 -10.67
N LYS A 117 9.19 13.81 -11.12
CA LYS A 117 10.31 14.19 -10.24
C LYS A 117 9.97 15.43 -9.39
N ARG A 118 9.04 16.29 -9.86
CA ARG A 118 8.60 17.50 -9.16
C ARG A 118 7.44 17.28 -8.20
N PHE A 119 6.81 16.11 -8.24
CA PHE A 119 5.64 15.82 -7.42
C PHE A 119 6.03 15.38 -6.01
N HIS A 120 5.51 16.07 -5.00
CA HIS A 120 5.57 15.67 -3.60
C HIS A 120 4.21 15.10 -3.22
N GLY A 121 4.05 13.78 -3.26
CA GLY A 121 2.73 13.20 -3.11
C GLY A 121 2.69 11.69 -3.29
N MET A 122 1.48 11.17 -3.14
CA MET A 122 1.11 9.80 -3.48
C MET A 122 0.22 9.85 -4.71
N PHE A 123 0.50 9.06 -5.74
CA PHE A 123 -0.22 9.18 -7.01
C PHE A 123 -0.11 7.94 -7.88
N ALA A 124 -1.20 7.68 -8.59
CA ALA A 124 -1.23 6.96 -9.83
C ALA A 124 -2.02 7.78 -10.85
N PHE A 125 -1.55 7.90 -12.08
CA PHE A 125 -2.26 8.62 -13.14
C PHE A 125 -2.21 7.87 -14.48
N ALA A 126 -3.17 8.21 -15.33
CA ALA A 126 -3.21 7.91 -16.75
C ALA A 126 -3.48 9.21 -17.52
N ILE A 127 -2.58 9.59 -18.43
CA ILE A 127 -2.72 10.75 -19.31
C ILE A 127 -2.76 10.26 -20.76
N HIS A 128 -3.82 10.59 -21.48
CA HIS A 128 -3.92 10.36 -22.92
C HIS A 128 -3.65 11.66 -23.69
N GLU A 129 -2.78 11.59 -24.67
CA GLU A 129 -2.50 12.67 -25.61
C GLU A 129 -3.35 12.51 -26.86
N ARG A 130 -4.21 13.47 -27.20
CA ARG A 130 -5.06 13.40 -28.41
C ARG A 130 -4.23 13.31 -29.69
N ASP A 131 -3.19 14.13 -29.80
CA ASP A 131 -2.55 14.41 -31.08
C ASP A 131 -1.50 13.34 -31.47
N THR A 132 -0.72 12.87 -30.50
CA THR A 132 0.18 11.71 -30.69
C THR A 132 -0.57 10.40 -30.49
N GLY A 133 -1.62 10.43 -29.67
CA GLY A 133 -2.36 9.26 -29.21
C GLY A 133 -1.54 8.34 -28.29
N ARG A 134 -0.53 8.88 -27.60
CA ARG A 134 0.17 8.16 -26.53
C ARG A 134 -0.70 8.06 -25.28
N LEU A 135 -0.50 6.98 -24.53
CA LEU A 135 -0.98 6.86 -23.15
C LEU A 135 0.23 6.82 -22.22
N VAL A 136 0.22 7.68 -21.20
CA VAL A 136 1.26 7.72 -20.17
C VAL A 136 0.66 7.34 -18.84
N LEU A 137 1.19 6.28 -18.25
CA LEU A 137 0.88 5.84 -16.90
C LEU A 137 2.02 6.24 -15.97
N GLY A 138 1.73 6.70 -14.76
CA GLY A 138 2.74 7.00 -13.76
C GLY A 138 2.30 6.56 -12.37
N ARG A 139 3.24 6.08 -11.56
CA ARG A 139 3.02 5.65 -10.17
C ARG A 139 4.08 6.24 -9.25
N ASP A 140 3.68 6.62 -8.04
CA ASP A 140 4.53 7.29 -7.07
C ASP A 140 5.71 6.44 -6.58
N ARG A 141 6.67 7.11 -5.93
CA ARG A 141 7.99 6.58 -5.55
C ARG A 141 7.93 5.30 -4.73
N LEU A 142 6.94 5.21 -3.83
CA LEU A 142 6.80 4.13 -2.87
C LEU A 142 5.51 3.31 -3.12
N GLY A 143 4.94 3.43 -4.32
CA GLY A 143 3.76 2.67 -4.73
C GLY A 143 2.54 2.86 -3.83
N ILE A 144 2.42 4.01 -3.15
CA ILE A 144 1.35 4.34 -2.19
C ILE A 144 -0.03 4.27 -2.85
N LYS A 145 -0.11 4.60 -4.13
CA LYS A 145 -1.32 4.39 -4.93
C LYS A 145 -1.15 3.16 -5.82
N PRO A 146 -2.13 2.23 -5.84
CA PRO A 146 -2.05 1.04 -6.67
C PRO A 146 -2.32 1.34 -8.15
N LEU A 147 -1.68 0.57 -9.04
CA LEU A 147 -1.99 0.54 -10.47
C LEU A 147 -1.67 -0.84 -11.05
N TYR A 148 -2.71 -1.50 -11.55
CA TYR A 148 -2.65 -2.82 -12.16
C TYR A 148 -2.90 -2.72 -13.67
N LEU A 149 -2.28 -3.62 -14.43
CA LEU A 149 -2.24 -3.64 -15.88
C LEU A 149 -2.58 -5.04 -16.41
N VAL A 150 -3.28 -5.09 -17.54
CA VAL A 150 -3.42 -6.28 -18.40
C VAL A 150 -3.02 -5.85 -19.80
N HIS A 151 -1.84 -6.28 -20.26
CA HIS A 151 -1.38 -6.05 -21.62
C HIS A 151 -1.62 -7.30 -22.45
N ASP A 152 -2.66 -7.27 -23.29
CA ASP A 152 -3.06 -8.39 -24.13
C ASP A 152 -2.56 -8.16 -25.56
N ALA A 153 -1.46 -8.84 -25.89
CA ALA A 153 -0.86 -8.78 -27.23
C ALA A 153 -1.75 -9.40 -28.31
N GLN A 154 -2.53 -10.44 -27.98
CA GLN A 154 -3.40 -11.13 -28.95
C GLN A 154 -4.59 -10.25 -29.34
N ARG A 155 -5.13 -9.51 -28.37
CA ARG A 155 -6.23 -8.56 -28.58
C ARG A 155 -5.75 -7.15 -28.92
N HIS A 156 -4.43 -6.93 -29.00
CA HIS A 156 -3.81 -5.62 -29.23
C HIS A 156 -4.39 -4.52 -28.34
N ARG A 157 -4.47 -4.78 -27.03
CA ARG A 157 -5.04 -3.82 -26.07
C ARG A 157 -4.30 -3.82 -24.74
N LEU A 158 -4.40 -2.69 -24.03
CA LEU A 158 -4.01 -2.55 -22.64
C LEU A 158 -5.24 -2.15 -21.83
N ARG A 159 -5.47 -2.83 -20.72
CA ARG A 159 -6.38 -2.38 -19.65
C ARG A 159 -5.58 -2.04 -18.41
N PHE A 160 -6.08 -1.09 -17.64
CA PHE A 160 -5.50 -0.72 -16.37
C PHE A 160 -6.57 -0.30 -15.37
N ALA A 161 -6.30 -0.48 -14.08
CA ALA A 161 -7.18 -0.03 -13.01
C ALA A 161 -6.46 0.14 -11.68
N SER A 162 -7.07 0.90 -10.76
CA SER A 162 -6.58 1.04 -9.38
C SER A 162 -6.73 -0.24 -8.54
N SER A 163 -7.45 -1.26 -9.00
CA SER A 163 -7.55 -2.56 -8.31
C SER A 163 -7.62 -3.72 -9.31
N LEU A 164 -7.12 -4.88 -8.90
CA LEU A 164 -7.21 -6.10 -9.70
C LEU A 164 -8.66 -6.59 -9.87
N PRO A 165 -9.54 -6.58 -8.85
CA PRO A 165 -10.95 -6.92 -9.04
C PRO A 165 -11.67 -6.04 -10.08
N ALA A 166 -11.27 -4.78 -10.23
CA ALA A 166 -11.79 -3.92 -11.29
C ALA A 166 -11.37 -4.43 -12.68
N LEU A 167 -10.13 -4.91 -12.86
CA LEU A 167 -9.71 -5.53 -14.13
C LEU A 167 -10.54 -6.78 -14.43
N LEU A 168 -10.74 -7.66 -13.44
CA LEU A 168 -11.56 -8.87 -13.61
C LEU A 168 -12.98 -8.56 -14.11
N ALA A 169 -13.60 -7.48 -13.61
CA ALA A 169 -14.91 -7.03 -14.08
C ALA A 169 -14.93 -6.61 -15.57
N GLY A 170 -13.77 -6.28 -16.15
CA GLY A 170 -13.60 -6.06 -17.59
C GLY A 170 -13.77 -7.34 -18.41
N GLY A 171 -13.50 -8.51 -17.84
CA GLY A 171 -13.56 -9.83 -18.49
C GLY A 171 -12.39 -10.11 -19.44
N GLU A 172 -12.32 -11.31 -20.02
CA GLU A 172 -11.31 -11.68 -21.03
C GLU A 172 -9.86 -11.46 -20.56
N ILE A 173 -9.56 -11.93 -19.35
CA ILE A 173 -8.24 -11.91 -18.73
C ILE A 173 -7.81 -13.36 -18.49
N ASP A 174 -6.53 -13.63 -18.66
CA ASP A 174 -5.95 -14.89 -18.20
C ASP A 174 -5.89 -14.90 -16.67
N THR A 175 -6.76 -15.69 -16.06
CA THR A 175 -6.88 -15.87 -14.61
C THR A 175 -6.16 -17.12 -14.10
N THR A 176 -5.35 -17.78 -14.94
CA THR A 176 -4.48 -18.87 -14.47
C THR A 176 -3.49 -18.37 -13.42
N ILE A 177 -3.03 -19.27 -12.55
CA ILE A 177 -2.11 -18.93 -11.47
C ILE A 177 -0.71 -18.68 -12.04
N ASP A 178 -0.14 -17.53 -11.70
CA ASP A 178 1.25 -17.21 -12.00
C ASP A 178 2.18 -17.96 -11.03
N PRO A 179 3.09 -18.83 -11.51
CA PRO A 179 3.95 -19.62 -10.62
C PRO A 179 4.92 -18.76 -9.83
N VAL A 180 5.37 -17.63 -10.38
CA VAL A 180 6.25 -16.67 -9.67
C VAL A 180 5.46 -15.96 -8.60
N GLY A 181 4.28 -15.45 -8.95
CA GLY A 181 3.35 -14.82 -8.02
C GLY A 181 2.97 -15.74 -6.86
N LEU A 182 2.64 -16.99 -7.15
CA LEU A 182 2.31 -18.01 -6.16
C LEU A 182 3.49 -18.32 -5.22
N HIS A 183 4.70 -18.49 -5.78
CA HIS A 183 5.88 -18.75 -4.97
C HIS A 183 6.15 -17.60 -4.00
N HIS A 184 6.10 -16.35 -4.48
CA HIS A 184 6.22 -15.16 -3.62
C HIS A 184 5.15 -15.13 -2.55
N TYR A 185 3.89 -15.36 -2.92
CA TYR A 185 2.79 -15.35 -1.96
C TYR A 185 2.99 -16.36 -0.83
N MET A 186 3.46 -17.56 -1.16
CA MET A 186 3.62 -18.65 -0.22
C MET A 186 4.92 -18.56 0.60
N THR A 187 6.02 -18.06 0.06
CA THR A 187 7.30 -18.10 0.78
C THR A 187 7.68 -16.75 1.40
N PHE A 188 7.23 -15.65 0.79
CA PHE A 188 7.72 -14.31 1.04
C PHE A 188 6.69 -13.43 1.75
N HIS A 189 6.04 -13.95 2.78
CA HIS A 189 5.06 -13.21 3.60
C HIS A 189 3.90 -12.59 2.84
N ALA A 190 3.37 -13.31 1.83
CA ALA A 190 2.36 -12.81 0.90
C ALA A 190 2.75 -11.53 0.14
N VAL A 191 4.01 -11.10 0.23
CA VAL A 191 4.58 -10.02 -0.58
C VAL A 191 4.81 -10.59 -1.97
N VAL A 192 4.01 -10.14 -2.95
CA VAL A 192 4.17 -10.51 -4.36
C VAL A 192 4.76 -9.30 -5.08
N PRO A 193 6.07 -9.20 -5.28
CA PRO A 193 6.66 -7.98 -5.84
C PRO A 193 6.16 -7.67 -7.26
N ALA A 194 6.08 -6.38 -7.59
CA ALA A 194 5.87 -5.97 -8.97
C ALA A 194 6.99 -6.54 -9.89
N PRO A 195 6.67 -6.94 -11.13
CA PRO A 195 5.40 -6.73 -11.82
C PRO A 195 4.35 -7.82 -11.57
N PHE A 196 4.62 -8.86 -10.78
CA PHE A 196 3.75 -10.03 -10.68
C PHE A 196 2.50 -9.79 -9.85
N THR A 197 1.48 -10.63 -10.05
CA THR A 197 0.36 -10.84 -9.13
C THR A 197 0.13 -12.35 -9.05
N ILE A 198 -0.81 -12.83 -8.21
CA ILE A 198 -1.22 -14.25 -8.23
C ILE A 198 -1.77 -14.70 -9.60
N LEU A 199 -2.29 -13.76 -10.41
CA LEU A 199 -2.88 -14.08 -11.72
C LEU A 199 -1.89 -13.80 -12.85
N ASN A 200 -1.73 -14.77 -13.75
CA ASN A 200 -0.78 -14.70 -14.86
C ASN A 200 -1.05 -13.54 -15.82
N GLY A 201 -2.33 -13.23 -16.08
CA GLY A 201 -2.74 -12.16 -16.98
C GLY A 201 -2.65 -10.75 -16.39
N VAL A 202 -2.44 -10.62 -15.07
CA VAL A 202 -2.43 -9.32 -14.38
C VAL A 202 -1.04 -8.99 -13.86
N ARG A 203 -0.60 -7.76 -14.13
CA ARG A 203 0.68 -7.23 -13.67
C ARG A 203 0.48 -5.94 -12.87
N LYS A 204 1.40 -5.61 -11.98
CA LYS A 204 1.48 -4.29 -11.32
C LYS A 204 2.40 -3.37 -12.10
N LEU A 205 2.06 -2.09 -12.21
CA LEU A 205 3.04 -1.08 -12.59
C LEU A 205 4.01 -0.89 -11.41
N PRO A 206 5.33 -1.07 -11.55
CA PRO A 206 6.26 -0.90 -10.44
C PRO A 206 6.21 0.51 -9.84
N PRO A 207 6.56 0.68 -8.55
CA PRO A 207 6.78 2.00 -7.95
C PRO A 207 7.78 2.83 -8.74
N ALA A 208 7.76 4.16 -8.55
CA ALA A 208 8.70 5.09 -9.16
C ALA A 208 8.81 4.99 -10.69
N THR A 209 7.77 4.50 -11.37
CA THR A 209 7.82 4.19 -12.81
C THR A 209 6.82 5.01 -13.59
N VAL A 210 7.26 5.52 -14.75
CA VAL A 210 6.42 6.06 -15.81
C VAL A 210 6.47 5.11 -17.00
N SER A 211 5.31 4.63 -17.45
CA SER A 211 5.18 3.81 -18.66
C SER A 211 4.50 4.59 -19.76
N VAL A 212 5.18 4.74 -20.89
CA VAL A 212 4.64 5.34 -22.11
C VAL A 212 4.25 4.23 -23.08
N PHE A 213 2.99 4.23 -23.49
CA PHE A 213 2.46 3.35 -24.53
C PHE A 213 2.25 4.15 -25.81
N GLU A 214 2.95 3.74 -26.85
CA GLU A 214 2.84 4.29 -28.19
C GLU A 214 1.57 3.80 -28.90
N PRO A 215 1.12 4.49 -29.96
CA PRO A 215 -0.05 4.09 -30.73
C PRO A 215 -0.03 2.67 -31.29
N ASP A 216 1.16 2.12 -31.52
CA ASP A 216 1.41 0.77 -32.03
C ASP A 216 1.49 -0.30 -30.94
N GLY A 217 1.35 0.08 -29.67
CA GLY A 217 1.43 -0.80 -28.51
C GLY A 217 2.83 -0.95 -27.93
N ARG A 218 3.85 -0.31 -28.50
CA ARG A 218 5.20 -0.29 -27.91
C ARG A 218 5.15 0.38 -26.53
N ARG A 219 5.72 -0.30 -25.54
CA ARG A 219 5.86 0.18 -24.15
C ARG A 219 7.28 0.63 -23.88
N ILE A 220 7.44 1.78 -23.23
CA ILE A 220 8.71 2.31 -22.75
C ILE A 220 8.54 2.68 -21.28
N ASP A 221 9.35 2.06 -20.41
CA ASP A 221 9.33 2.32 -18.98
C ASP A 221 10.55 3.15 -18.58
N ASP A 222 10.33 4.15 -17.71
CA ASP A 222 11.35 4.97 -17.07
C ASP A 222 11.16 4.92 -15.56
N VAL A 223 12.17 4.40 -14.85
CA VAL A 223 12.22 4.45 -13.38
C VAL A 223 12.83 5.79 -12.99
N TYR A 224 11.99 6.70 -12.48
CA TYR A 224 12.38 8.10 -12.28
C TYR A 224 12.99 8.37 -10.89
N TRP A 225 12.98 7.38 -9.98
CA TRP A 225 13.50 7.49 -8.62
C TRP A 225 13.97 6.13 -8.11
N GLU A 226 15.09 6.12 -7.40
CA GLU A 226 15.67 4.96 -6.72
C GLU A 226 16.16 5.39 -5.33
N LEU A 227 16.01 4.52 -4.34
CA LEU A 227 16.43 4.79 -2.97
C LEU A 227 17.85 4.25 -2.72
N ALA A 228 18.77 5.15 -2.35
CA ALA A 228 20.11 4.80 -1.92
C ALA A 228 20.25 4.95 -0.39
N PHE A 229 21.00 4.06 0.21
CA PHE A 229 21.43 4.02 1.61
C PHE A 229 22.91 4.37 1.76
N ASP A 230 23.55 4.86 0.68
CA ASP A 230 24.91 5.39 0.76
C ASP A 230 24.97 6.57 1.73
N ARG A 231 26.08 6.65 2.46
CA ARG A 231 26.35 7.73 3.41
C ARG A 231 27.46 8.60 2.86
N ASP A 232 27.30 9.91 2.94
CA ASP A 232 28.40 10.84 2.65
C ASP A 232 29.31 11.01 3.87
N ALA A 233 30.49 11.61 3.69
CA ALA A 233 31.43 11.83 4.79
C ALA A 233 30.83 12.70 5.91
N GLY A 234 29.91 13.62 5.58
CA GLY A 234 29.23 14.45 6.55
C GLY A 234 28.20 13.69 7.38
N ASP A 235 27.59 12.63 6.84
CA ASP A 235 26.65 11.77 7.54
C ASP A 235 27.33 10.99 8.67
N VAL A 236 28.54 10.48 8.41
CA VAL A 236 29.33 9.70 9.38
C VAL A 236 29.74 10.56 10.58
N GLU A 237 30.05 11.84 10.35
CA GLU A 237 30.41 12.79 11.41
C GLU A 237 29.18 13.41 12.12
N THR A 238 27.96 13.17 11.62
CA THR A 238 26.75 13.76 12.17
C THR A 238 26.42 13.12 13.52
N SER A 239 26.42 13.92 14.59
CA SER A 239 26.03 13.48 15.93
C SER A 239 24.58 12.97 15.98
N ARG A 240 24.29 12.11 16.96
CA ARG A 240 22.94 11.59 17.23
C ARG A 240 21.93 12.72 17.44
N GLU A 241 22.29 13.75 18.20
CA GLU A 241 21.43 14.89 18.48
C GLU A 241 21.10 15.64 17.19
N ALA A 242 22.08 15.81 16.30
CA ALA A 242 21.84 16.42 14.99
C ALA A 242 20.93 15.55 14.10
N TRP A 243 21.10 14.23 14.11
CA TRP A 243 20.18 13.32 13.41
C TRP A 243 18.75 13.43 13.94
N ARG A 244 18.58 13.48 15.28
CA ARG A 244 17.27 13.69 15.91
C ARG A 244 16.62 14.99 15.43
N GLU A 245 17.34 16.12 15.42
CA GLU A 245 16.78 17.39 14.95
C GLU A 245 16.38 17.34 13.46
N ARG A 246 17.25 16.76 12.59
CA ARG A 246 16.92 16.58 11.16
C ARG A 246 15.66 15.75 10.96
N VAL A 247 15.52 14.65 11.70
CA VAL A 247 14.33 13.78 11.64
C VAL A 247 13.09 14.50 12.17
N HIS A 248 13.22 15.27 13.26
CA HIS A 248 12.13 16.08 13.81
C HIS A 248 11.61 17.09 12.78
N ASP A 249 12.51 17.85 12.15
CA ASP A 249 12.16 18.85 11.13
C ASP A 249 11.51 18.21 9.88
N ALA A 250 12.09 17.11 9.39
CA ALA A 250 11.55 16.37 8.25
C ALA A 250 10.15 15.80 8.56
N LEU A 251 9.92 15.24 9.75
CA LEU A 251 8.61 14.75 10.17
C LEU A 251 7.59 15.89 10.33
N ARG A 252 7.98 17.02 10.91
CA ARG A 252 7.11 18.22 11.00
C ARG A 252 6.64 18.64 9.61
N LEU A 253 7.56 18.69 8.64
CA LEU A 253 7.24 19.04 7.26
C LEU A 253 6.33 18.00 6.61
N ALA A 254 6.65 16.70 6.76
CA ALA A 254 5.89 15.60 6.21
C ALA A 254 4.44 15.62 6.71
N VAL A 255 4.23 15.70 8.04
CA VAL A 255 2.92 15.78 8.69
C VAL A 255 2.13 17.02 8.23
N LYS A 256 2.78 18.18 8.14
CA LYS A 256 2.17 19.42 7.65
C LYS A 256 1.67 19.29 6.21
N ARG A 257 2.46 18.69 5.31
CA ARG A 257 2.07 18.45 3.90
C ARG A 257 0.79 17.60 3.79
N ARG A 258 0.59 16.64 4.71
CA ARG A 258 -0.60 15.77 4.71
C ARG A 258 -1.87 16.45 5.24
N MET A 259 -1.82 17.73 5.62
CA MET A 259 -3.01 18.53 5.95
C MET A 259 -3.64 19.24 4.75
N VAL A 260 -3.04 19.15 3.55
CA VAL A 260 -3.58 19.77 2.33
C VAL A 260 -4.90 19.12 1.90
N ALA A 261 -6.03 19.75 2.21
CA ALA A 261 -7.38 19.30 1.86
C ALA A 261 -8.40 20.46 2.01
N ASP A 262 -9.52 20.38 1.29
CA ASP A 262 -10.70 21.26 1.47
C ASP A 262 -11.74 20.65 2.43
N VAL A 263 -11.40 19.50 3.05
CA VAL A 263 -12.21 18.77 4.02
C VAL A 263 -11.37 18.48 5.28
N PRO A 264 -11.99 18.24 6.45
CA PRO A 264 -11.24 17.89 7.66
C PRO A 264 -10.40 16.63 7.49
N VAL A 265 -9.21 16.63 8.12
CA VAL A 265 -8.28 15.50 8.15
C VAL A 265 -8.16 14.99 9.59
N GLY A 266 -8.45 13.71 9.82
CA GLY A 266 -8.29 13.06 11.12
C GLY A 266 -6.96 12.32 11.28
N VAL A 267 -6.79 11.60 12.39
CA VAL A 267 -5.63 10.74 12.64
C VAL A 267 -6.06 9.38 13.18
N LEU A 268 -5.51 8.30 12.61
CA LEU A 268 -5.63 6.96 13.20
C LEU A 268 -4.61 6.86 14.34
N LEU A 269 -5.09 6.71 15.58
CA LEU A 269 -4.30 6.74 16.79
C LEU A 269 -4.34 5.36 17.46
N SER A 270 -3.35 4.49 17.21
CA SER A 270 -3.25 3.23 17.97
C SER A 270 -2.78 3.46 19.40
N GLY A 271 -2.22 4.63 19.68
CA GLY A 271 -1.47 4.91 20.89
C GLY A 271 -0.01 4.47 20.76
N GLY A 272 0.42 3.76 19.71
CA GLY A 272 1.84 3.48 19.45
C GLY A 272 2.65 4.73 19.13
N VAL A 273 3.98 4.65 19.29
CA VAL A 273 4.90 5.81 19.11
C VAL A 273 4.68 6.57 17.81
N ASP A 274 4.43 5.89 16.70
CA ASP A 274 4.34 6.51 15.37
C ASP A 274 3.07 7.35 15.23
N SER A 275 1.91 6.77 15.57
CA SER A 275 0.62 7.45 15.50
C SER A 275 0.50 8.60 16.51
N SER A 276 1.05 8.39 17.71
CA SER A 276 1.12 9.40 18.76
C SER A 276 1.98 10.59 18.34
N LEU A 277 3.10 10.32 17.67
CA LEU A 277 3.98 11.36 17.16
C LEU A 277 3.29 12.23 16.11
N ILE A 278 2.47 11.65 15.22
CA ILE A 278 1.68 12.43 14.26
C ILE A 278 0.75 13.42 14.99
N VAL A 279 0.03 12.96 16.02
CA VAL A 279 -0.87 13.84 16.80
C VAL A 279 -0.09 14.99 17.45
N GLY A 280 1.04 14.67 18.10
CA GLY A 280 1.86 15.69 18.76
C GLY A 280 2.47 16.69 17.77
N LEU A 281 2.95 16.24 16.62
CA LEU A 281 3.48 17.11 15.57
C LEU A 281 2.41 18.01 14.94
N LEU A 282 1.17 17.53 14.81
CA LEU A 282 0.04 18.36 14.39
C LEU A 282 -0.30 19.43 15.43
N ALA A 283 -0.28 19.06 16.71
CA ALA A 283 -0.46 20.03 17.81
C ALA A 283 0.66 21.08 17.82
N GLU A 284 1.93 20.69 17.63
CA GLU A 284 3.05 21.63 17.48
C GLU A 284 2.89 22.55 16.25
N ALA A 285 2.22 22.08 15.19
CA ALA A 285 1.88 22.88 14.01
C ALA A 285 0.64 23.77 14.22
N GLY A 286 0.09 23.80 15.44
CA GLY A 286 -1.06 24.63 15.82
C GLY A 286 -2.42 24.05 15.44
N GLN A 287 -2.51 22.76 15.10
CA GLN A 287 -3.79 22.12 14.85
C GLN A 287 -4.55 21.91 16.17
N THR A 288 -5.82 22.30 16.18
CA THR A 288 -6.75 22.09 17.29
C THR A 288 -7.95 21.28 16.80
N ASP A 289 -8.79 20.80 17.71
CA ASP A 289 -10.04 20.08 17.38
C ASP A 289 -9.85 18.82 16.52
N LEU A 290 -8.65 18.21 16.56
CA LEU A 290 -8.32 17.02 15.80
C LEU A 290 -9.24 15.85 16.16
N ASN A 291 -9.84 15.21 15.16
CA ASN A 291 -10.48 13.92 15.34
C ASN A 291 -9.43 12.82 15.35
N THR A 292 -9.39 12.03 16.43
CA THR A 292 -8.50 10.87 16.56
C THR A 292 -9.33 9.62 16.73
N PHE A 293 -8.90 8.52 16.12
CA PHE A 293 -9.67 7.28 16.07
C PHE A 293 -8.82 6.09 16.52
N SER A 294 -9.33 5.33 17.49
CA SER A 294 -8.75 4.07 17.94
C SER A 294 -9.72 2.92 17.73
N ILE A 295 -9.17 1.73 17.46
CA ILE A 295 -9.92 0.48 17.46
C ILE A 295 -9.30 -0.49 18.47
N GLY A 296 -10.15 -1.27 19.12
CA GLY A 296 -9.76 -2.32 20.06
C GLY A 296 -10.67 -3.53 19.91
N PHE A 297 -10.15 -4.70 20.26
CA PHE A 297 -10.81 -6.00 20.17
C PHE A 297 -10.99 -6.60 21.55
N GLU A 298 -11.99 -7.46 21.67
CA GLU A 298 -12.21 -8.29 22.85
C GLU A 298 -10.99 -9.18 23.15
N GLU A 299 -10.66 -9.34 24.43
CA GLU A 299 -9.55 -10.18 24.89
C GLU A 299 -9.79 -11.65 24.52
N ALA A 300 -8.76 -12.30 23.96
CA ALA A 300 -8.81 -13.72 23.61
C ALA A 300 -7.49 -14.40 23.97
N ASN A 301 -7.57 -15.62 24.53
CA ASN A 301 -6.40 -16.43 24.91
C ASN A 301 -5.39 -15.71 25.84
N GLY A 302 -5.87 -14.78 26.69
CA GLY A 302 -5.02 -13.99 27.60
C GLY A 302 -4.24 -12.85 26.94
N GLU A 303 -4.46 -12.59 25.64
CA GLU A 303 -3.92 -11.45 24.92
C GLU A 303 -4.96 -10.30 24.89
N LYS A 304 -4.63 -9.15 25.49
CA LYS A 304 -5.46 -7.95 25.40
C LYS A 304 -5.55 -7.47 23.95
N GLY A 305 -6.77 -7.28 23.44
CA GLY A 305 -7.03 -6.86 22.07
C GLY A 305 -7.10 -5.35 21.86
N ASP A 306 -6.85 -4.52 22.88
CA ASP A 306 -6.92 -3.06 22.78
C ASP A 306 -5.69 -2.34 23.36
N GLU A 307 -5.40 -1.18 22.77
CA GLU A 307 -4.36 -0.24 23.23
C GLU A 307 -4.96 1.07 23.77
N PHE A 308 -6.24 1.07 24.17
CA PHE A 308 -6.99 2.30 24.48
C PHE A 308 -6.37 3.11 25.62
N GLN A 309 -5.74 2.45 26.60
CA GLN A 309 -5.04 3.14 27.68
C GLN A 309 -3.98 4.13 27.14
N TYR A 310 -3.31 3.81 26.03
CA TYR A 310 -2.26 4.65 25.47
C TYR A 310 -2.80 5.71 24.53
N SER A 311 -3.83 5.38 23.74
CA SER A 311 -4.49 6.38 22.91
C SER A 311 -5.22 7.43 23.76
N ASP A 312 -5.80 7.04 24.90
CA ASP A 312 -6.44 7.94 25.86
C ASP A 312 -5.44 8.93 26.47
N LEU A 313 -4.19 8.50 26.76
CA LEU A 313 -3.15 9.41 27.26
C LEU A 313 -2.83 10.50 26.25
N ILE A 314 -2.65 10.14 24.98
CA ILE A 314 -2.37 11.10 23.90
C ILE A 314 -3.56 12.01 23.66
N ALA A 315 -4.76 11.44 23.58
CA ALA A 315 -5.99 12.19 23.38
C ALA A 315 -6.23 13.21 24.49
N GLY A 316 -6.01 12.82 25.75
CA GLY A 316 -6.11 13.70 26.91
C GLY A 316 -5.03 14.78 26.94
N HIS A 317 -3.78 14.42 26.62
CA HIS A 317 -2.66 15.36 26.60
C HIS A 317 -2.84 16.47 25.56
N PHE A 318 -3.31 16.13 24.35
CA PHE A 318 -3.49 17.09 23.25
C PHE A 318 -4.93 17.59 23.08
N GLY A 319 -5.87 17.16 23.94
CA GLY A 319 -7.27 17.60 23.89
C GLY A 319 -8.00 17.26 22.58
N THR A 320 -7.75 16.08 22.01
CA THR A 320 -8.35 15.67 20.73
C THR A 320 -9.80 15.19 20.90
N LYS A 321 -10.61 15.29 19.83
CA LYS A 321 -11.92 14.65 19.75
C LYS A 321 -11.72 13.16 19.48
N HIS A 322 -11.61 12.38 20.56
CA HIS A 322 -11.23 10.98 20.48
C HIS A 322 -12.43 10.04 20.35
N HIS A 323 -12.43 9.23 19.29
CA HIS A 323 -13.44 8.23 19.00
C HIS A 323 -12.83 6.83 19.18
N LYS A 324 -13.48 6.01 20.01
CA LYS A 324 -13.01 4.65 20.31
C LYS A 324 -14.02 3.62 19.83
N LEU A 325 -13.58 2.74 18.95
CA LEU A 325 -14.38 1.65 18.40
C LEU A 325 -13.97 0.33 19.05
N PHE A 326 -14.87 -0.27 19.84
CA PHE A 326 -14.64 -1.59 20.43
C PHE A 326 -15.35 -2.67 19.62
N ILE A 327 -14.60 -3.63 19.09
CA ILE A 327 -15.08 -4.74 18.27
C ILE A 327 -15.24 -5.99 19.11
N ARG A 328 -16.48 -6.51 19.17
CA ARG A 328 -16.77 -7.82 19.76
C ARG A 328 -16.35 -8.94 18.82
N SER A 329 -15.86 -10.05 19.35
CA SER A 329 -15.31 -11.18 18.57
C SER A 329 -16.29 -11.74 17.53
N LYS A 330 -17.60 -11.75 17.85
CA LYS A 330 -18.64 -12.24 16.95
C LYS A 330 -18.77 -11.41 15.65
N ARG A 331 -18.41 -10.12 15.67
CA ARG A 331 -18.45 -9.26 14.47
C ARG A 331 -17.33 -9.62 13.48
N LEU A 332 -16.26 -10.28 13.93
CA LEU A 332 -15.10 -10.55 13.09
C LEU A 332 -15.40 -11.60 12.01
N ILE A 333 -16.07 -12.71 12.34
CA ILE A 333 -16.42 -13.73 11.33
C ILE A 333 -17.36 -13.17 10.25
N ASP A 334 -18.31 -12.31 10.64
CA ASP A 334 -19.26 -11.67 9.73
C ASP A 334 -18.59 -10.64 8.80
N VAL A 335 -17.48 -10.01 9.23
CA VAL A 335 -16.75 -9.02 8.43
C VAL A 335 -15.69 -9.63 7.51
N LEU A 336 -15.31 -10.90 7.70
CA LEU A 336 -14.30 -11.54 6.85
C LEU A 336 -14.70 -11.53 5.36
N PRO A 337 -15.91 -11.95 4.94
CA PRO A 337 -16.27 -11.93 3.53
C PRO A 337 -16.18 -10.55 2.85
N PRO A 338 -16.75 -9.45 3.38
CA PRO A 338 -16.59 -8.13 2.77
C PRO A 338 -15.15 -7.60 2.85
N THR A 339 -14.38 -7.95 3.88
CA THR A 339 -12.96 -7.59 3.98
C THR A 339 -12.16 -8.25 2.86
N ILE A 340 -12.35 -9.56 2.64
CA ILE A 340 -11.68 -10.32 1.57
C ILE A 340 -12.10 -9.81 0.19
N ALA A 341 -13.38 -9.48 -0.01
CA ALA A 341 -13.86 -8.90 -1.26
C ALA A 341 -13.24 -7.53 -1.59
N ALA A 342 -12.79 -6.78 -0.56
CA ALA A 342 -12.09 -5.50 -0.73
C ALA A 342 -10.59 -5.66 -1.04
N MET A 343 -10.02 -6.86 -0.87
CA MET A 343 -8.61 -7.12 -1.15
C MET A 343 -8.34 -7.16 -2.66
N SER A 344 -7.47 -6.28 -3.15
CA SER A 344 -7.00 -6.35 -4.55
C SER A 344 -6.20 -7.61 -4.83
N GLU A 345 -5.44 -8.08 -3.85
CA GLU A 345 -4.68 -9.33 -3.84
C GLU A 345 -4.86 -9.94 -2.45
N PRO A 346 -4.80 -11.27 -2.27
CA PRO A 346 -4.98 -11.88 -0.95
C PRO A 346 -3.95 -11.35 0.07
N MET A 347 -4.40 -10.87 1.23
CA MET A 347 -3.57 -10.19 2.23
C MET A 347 -3.61 -10.89 3.59
N VAL A 348 -2.52 -11.57 3.97
CA VAL A 348 -2.52 -12.50 5.11
C VAL A 348 -2.53 -11.83 6.48
N SER A 349 -2.14 -10.56 6.58
CA SER A 349 -2.07 -9.86 7.86
C SER A 349 -3.45 -9.78 8.54
N TYR A 350 -3.51 -10.04 9.84
CA TYR A 350 -4.80 -10.12 10.54
C TYR A 350 -5.44 -8.75 10.79
N ASP A 351 -4.64 -7.69 10.79
CA ASP A 351 -5.10 -6.32 10.97
C ASP A 351 -5.87 -5.78 9.74
N ASN A 352 -5.96 -6.52 8.63
CA ASN A 352 -6.83 -6.17 7.50
C ASN A 352 -8.29 -5.95 7.94
N ALA A 353 -8.85 -6.88 8.73
CA ALA A 353 -10.22 -6.77 9.25
C ALA A 353 -10.37 -5.59 10.22
N ALA A 354 -9.33 -5.29 11.00
CA ALA A 354 -9.31 -4.16 11.90
C ALA A 354 -9.31 -2.82 11.15
N PHE A 355 -8.45 -2.69 10.13
CA PHE A 355 -8.45 -1.51 9.26
C PHE A 355 -9.77 -1.35 8.51
N PHE A 356 -10.37 -2.44 8.03
CA PHE A 356 -11.67 -2.40 7.36
C PHE A 356 -12.76 -1.83 8.27
N LEU A 357 -12.89 -2.38 9.49
CA LEU A 357 -13.87 -1.93 10.48
C LEU A 357 -13.60 -0.52 11.01
N LEU A 358 -12.34 -0.18 11.24
CA LEU A 358 -11.96 1.17 11.65
C LEU A 358 -12.30 2.18 10.55
N SER A 359 -12.07 1.82 9.29
CA SER A 359 -12.34 2.71 8.16
C SER A 359 -13.83 2.97 7.95
N GLU A 360 -14.68 1.95 8.18
CA GLU A 360 -16.13 2.10 8.20
C GLU A 360 -16.54 3.24 9.15
N GLU A 361 -16.14 3.14 10.41
CA GLU A 361 -16.45 4.14 11.44
C GLU A 361 -15.86 5.52 11.11
N VAL A 362 -14.57 5.58 10.76
CA VAL A 362 -13.88 6.85 10.48
C VAL A 362 -14.52 7.60 9.32
N SER A 363 -15.00 6.88 8.29
CA SER A 363 -15.61 7.45 7.10
C SER A 363 -16.91 8.21 7.38
N GLU A 364 -17.56 7.95 8.52
CA GLU A 364 -18.74 8.70 8.97
C GLU A 364 -18.39 10.13 9.43
N HIS A 365 -17.14 10.38 9.81
CA HIS A 365 -16.68 11.64 10.40
C HIS A 365 -15.79 12.45 9.46
N VAL A 366 -14.89 11.79 8.73
CA VAL A 366 -13.88 12.43 7.87
C VAL A 366 -13.64 11.64 6.59
N LYS A 367 -13.19 12.32 5.53
CA LYS A 367 -12.84 11.70 4.24
C LYS A 367 -11.35 11.42 4.08
N ALA A 368 -10.52 11.98 4.96
CA ALA A 368 -9.08 11.81 4.95
C ALA A 368 -8.52 11.66 6.37
N VAL A 369 -7.52 10.81 6.52
CA VAL A 369 -6.80 10.59 7.79
C VAL A 369 -5.30 10.46 7.57
N GLN A 370 -4.52 10.81 8.58
CA GLN A 370 -3.11 10.43 8.66
C GLN A 370 -2.95 9.13 9.45
N CYS A 371 -2.03 8.26 9.04
CA CYS A 371 -1.68 7.04 9.75
C CYS A 371 -0.15 6.87 9.88
N GLY A 372 0.28 6.16 10.94
CA GLY A 372 1.70 5.95 11.28
C GLY A 372 2.42 4.88 10.46
N GLN A 373 1.82 4.40 9.38
CA GLN A 373 2.35 3.29 8.57
C GLN A 373 3.59 3.75 7.80
N GLY A 374 4.57 2.85 7.64
CA GLY A 374 5.88 3.14 7.05
C GLY A 374 7.00 3.43 8.03
N ALA A 375 6.69 3.66 9.31
CA ALA A 375 7.70 4.01 10.31
C ALA A 375 8.62 2.83 10.65
N ASP A 376 8.10 1.60 10.72
CA ASP A 376 8.89 0.42 11.06
C ASP A 376 9.89 0.05 9.96
N GLU A 377 9.52 0.26 8.70
CA GLU A 377 10.31 -0.08 7.51
C GLU A 377 11.47 0.88 7.33
N ILE A 378 11.28 2.18 7.56
CA ILE A 378 12.32 3.18 7.32
C ILE A 378 13.21 3.43 8.55
N PHE A 379 12.69 3.20 9.77
CA PHE A 379 13.40 3.39 11.05
C PHE A 379 13.76 2.08 11.79
N ALA A 380 13.73 0.94 11.09
CA ALA A 380 14.10 -0.37 11.63
C ALA A 380 13.35 -0.75 12.92
N GLY A 381 12.02 -0.74 12.86
CA GLY A 381 11.17 -1.00 14.02
C GLY A 381 10.76 -2.45 14.25
N TYR A 382 10.99 -3.34 13.28
CA TYR A 382 10.67 -4.75 13.41
C TYR A 382 11.72 -5.55 14.18
N HIS A 383 11.25 -6.61 14.84
CA HIS A 383 12.08 -7.46 15.68
C HIS A 383 13.10 -8.30 14.90
N TRP A 384 12.91 -8.43 13.58
CA TRP A 384 13.82 -9.15 12.69
C TRP A 384 15.01 -8.32 12.20
N TYR A 385 15.05 -7.01 12.43
CA TYR A 385 16.19 -6.20 12.01
C TYR A 385 17.44 -6.34 12.89
N PRO A 386 17.36 -6.35 14.24
CA PRO A 386 18.56 -6.46 15.08
C PRO A 386 19.48 -7.64 14.76
N PRO A 387 18.97 -8.86 14.48
CA PRO A 387 19.81 -9.98 14.05
C PRO A 387 20.61 -9.75 12.76
N LEU A 388 20.16 -8.84 11.88
CA LEU A 388 20.76 -8.60 10.57
C LEU A 388 21.89 -7.57 10.57
N MET A 389 22.14 -6.87 11.69
CA MET A 389 23.14 -5.80 11.78
C MET A 389 24.53 -6.25 11.30
N ASP A 390 24.99 -7.38 11.83
CA ASP A 390 26.35 -7.90 11.61
C ASP A 390 26.33 -9.23 10.84
N SER A 391 25.31 -9.44 10.01
CA SER A 391 25.13 -10.69 9.24
C SER A 391 26.27 -10.91 8.24
N ASN A 392 26.85 -12.12 8.27
CA ASN A 392 27.88 -12.55 7.30
C ASN A 392 27.29 -13.30 6.09
N ASP A 393 26.07 -13.84 6.23
CA ASP A 393 25.28 -14.43 5.15
C ASP A 393 23.86 -13.85 5.21
N LEU A 394 23.74 -12.62 4.72
CA LEU A 394 22.48 -11.87 4.78
C LEU A 394 21.34 -12.62 4.08
N ALA A 395 21.61 -13.34 3.00
CA ALA A 395 20.58 -14.06 2.27
C ALA A 395 19.99 -15.20 3.11
N HIS A 396 20.83 -15.92 3.85
CA HIS A 396 20.36 -16.94 4.78
C HIS A 396 19.65 -16.31 5.99
N ASP A 397 20.30 -15.37 6.67
CA ASP A 397 19.78 -14.81 7.93
C ASP A 397 18.46 -14.05 7.73
N TYR A 398 18.31 -13.35 6.60
CA TYR A 398 17.05 -12.69 6.27
C TYR A 398 15.93 -13.70 5.94
N ALA A 399 16.25 -14.80 5.25
CA ALA A 399 15.26 -15.84 4.96
C ALA A 399 14.73 -16.49 6.25
N GLU A 400 15.59 -16.78 7.22
CA GLU A 400 15.19 -17.37 8.51
C GLU A 400 14.21 -16.50 9.30
N VAL A 401 14.36 -15.17 9.22
CA VAL A 401 13.54 -14.24 10.03
C VAL A 401 12.30 -13.72 9.31
N PHE A 402 12.26 -13.78 7.97
CA PHE A 402 11.20 -13.17 7.17
C PHE A 402 10.37 -14.17 6.35
N PHE A 403 10.94 -15.29 5.87
CA PHE A 403 10.19 -16.19 5.00
C PHE A 403 9.18 -17.01 5.82
N ASP A 404 7.98 -17.24 5.27
CA ASP A 404 6.96 -18.04 5.96
C ASP A 404 7.29 -19.54 5.94
N ARG A 405 7.98 -19.97 4.89
CA ARG A 405 8.41 -21.34 4.61
C ARG A 405 9.55 -21.33 3.60
N ASP A 406 10.39 -22.34 3.66
CA ASP A 406 11.45 -22.54 2.66
C ASP A 406 10.89 -23.16 1.37
N HIS A 407 11.76 -23.28 0.36
CA HIS A 407 11.37 -23.85 -0.93
C HIS A 407 11.00 -25.34 -0.84
N ALA A 408 11.60 -26.10 0.08
CA ALA A 408 11.30 -27.52 0.22
C ALA A 408 9.88 -27.72 0.76
N GLU A 409 9.50 -26.98 1.80
CA GLU A 409 8.13 -26.96 2.33
C GLU A 409 7.14 -26.40 1.30
N TYR A 410 7.53 -25.43 0.47
CA TYR A 410 6.70 -24.96 -0.65
C TYR A 410 6.38 -26.09 -1.65
N VAL A 411 7.36 -26.92 -2.01
CA VAL A 411 7.17 -28.09 -2.91
C VAL A 411 6.26 -29.14 -2.26
N GLU A 412 6.33 -29.32 -0.94
CA GLU A 412 5.36 -30.16 -0.21
C GLU A 412 3.94 -29.59 -0.22
N ALA A 413 3.80 -28.26 -0.21
CA ALA A 413 2.52 -27.58 -0.06
C ALA A 413 1.73 -27.48 -1.37
N ILE A 414 2.42 -27.26 -2.49
CA ILE A 414 1.83 -26.91 -3.78
C ILE A 414 1.74 -28.13 -4.68
N HIS A 415 0.65 -28.22 -5.46
CA HIS A 415 0.49 -29.29 -6.45
C HIS A 415 1.61 -29.22 -7.50
N PRO A 416 2.19 -30.37 -7.95
CA PRO A 416 3.40 -30.38 -8.78
C PRO A 416 3.30 -29.57 -10.08
N ASP A 417 2.10 -29.45 -10.66
CA ASP A 417 1.85 -28.66 -11.88
C ASP A 417 2.06 -27.14 -11.69
N HIS A 418 2.11 -26.67 -10.45
CA HIS A 418 2.30 -25.25 -10.11
C HIS A 418 3.66 -24.96 -9.46
N VAL A 419 4.49 -25.99 -9.26
CA VAL A 419 5.81 -25.84 -8.66
C VAL A 419 6.78 -25.25 -9.69
N GLY A 420 7.41 -24.12 -9.32
CA GLY A 420 8.50 -23.51 -10.09
C GLY A 420 9.84 -23.54 -9.35
N GLU A 421 10.74 -22.63 -9.71
CA GLU A 421 12.03 -22.45 -9.03
C GLU A 421 11.87 -21.65 -7.72
N ASP A 422 12.96 -21.51 -6.95
CA ASP A 422 13.00 -20.66 -5.76
C ASP A 422 13.06 -19.16 -6.11
N PHE A 423 11.94 -18.66 -6.66
CA PHE A 423 11.84 -17.30 -7.19
C PHE A 423 12.03 -16.23 -6.12
N SER A 424 11.54 -16.46 -4.90
CA SER A 424 11.62 -15.49 -3.80
C SER A 424 13.06 -15.30 -3.33
N ARG A 425 13.81 -16.39 -3.16
CA ARG A 425 15.21 -16.29 -2.78
C ARG A 425 16.04 -15.66 -3.89
N ALA A 426 15.80 -16.02 -5.15
CA ALA A 426 16.48 -15.40 -6.29
C ALA A 426 16.21 -13.88 -6.36
N PHE A 427 14.96 -13.47 -6.15
CA PHE A 427 14.56 -12.06 -6.11
C PHE A 427 15.25 -11.27 -4.99
N MET A 428 15.24 -11.83 -3.77
CA MET A 428 15.90 -11.23 -2.59
C MET A 428 17.41 -11.11 -2.79
N VAL A 429 18.07 -12.17 -3.26
CA VAL A 429 19.52 -12.16 -3.56
C VAL A 429 19.86 -11.11 -4.61
N GLY A 430 19.03 -10.99 -5.66
CA GLY A 430 19.17 -9.93 -6.67
C GLY A 430 19.12 -8.53 -6.06
N HIS A 431 18.20 -8.27 -5.14
CA HIS A 431 18.09 -6.98 -4.44
C HIS A 431 19.29 -6.69 -3.53
N PHE A 432 19.81 -7.69 -2.82
CA PHE A 432 21.00 -7.53 -1.97
C PHE A 432 22.30 -7.32 -2.75
N ALA A 433 22.31 -7.64 -4.05
CA ALA A 433 23.42 -7.40 -4.97
C ALA A 433 23.42 -6.00 -5.59
N LEU A 434 22.32 -5.25 -5.52
CA LEU A 434 22.25 -3.88 -6.04
C LEU A 434 23.20 -2.95 -5.27
N ALA A 435 23.87 -2.03 -5.97
CA ALA A 435 24.67 -0.98 -5.35
C ALA A 435 23.80 -0.01 -4.53
N GLY A 436 24.42 0.85 -3.72
CA GLY A 436 23.72 1.86 -2.95
C GLY A 436 23.33 1.43 -1.53
N ALA A 437 23.91 0.35 -1.00
CA ALA A 437 23.76 -0.11 0.38
C ALA A 437 24.92 -1.06 0.72
N ASP A 438 25.79 -0.65 1.63
CA ASP A 438 26.99 -1.44 1.97
C ASP A 438 26.76 -2.42 3.13
N GLN A 439 26.08 -1.97 4.20
CA GLN A 439 25.86 -2.79 5.38
C GLN A 439 24.72 -3.80 5.17
N PRO A 440 24.80 -4.99 5.80
CA PRO A 440 23.75 -6.01 5.66
C PRO A 440 22.36 -5.50 6.04
N LEU A 441 22.24 -4.77 7.16
CA LEU A 441 20.96 -4.18 7.57
C LEU A 441 20.42 -3.16 6.56
N ASP A 442 21.28 -2.33 5.95
CA ASP A 442 20.83 -1.34 4.97
C ASP A 442 20.27 -2.01 3.71
N LYS A 443 20.85 -3.13 3.29
CA LYS A 443 20.33 -3.94 2.18
C LYS A 443 18.94 -4.50 2.49
N ALA A 444 18.76 -5.04 3.69
CA ALA A 444 17.46 -5.51 4.17
C ALA A 444 16.43 -4.37 4.27
N LEU A 445 16.79 -3.24 4.90
CA LEU A 445 15.91 -2.08 5.02
C LEU A 445 15.52 -1.49 3.66
N ARG A 446 16.43 -1.49 2.68
CA ARG A 446 16.10 -1.05 1.32
C ARG A 446 15.07 -1.97 0.69
N LEU A 447 15.28 -3.29 0.72
CA LEU A 447 14.31 -4.27 0.23
C LEU A 447 12.96 -4.10 0.92
N ASP A 448 12.95 -3.97 2.25
CA ASP A 448 11.73 -3.82 3.03
C ASP A 448 11.01 -2.50 2.71
N THR A 449 11.76 -1.40 2.54
CA THR A 449 11.21 -0.08 2.21
C THR A 449 10.65 0.00 0.79
N THR A 450 11.29 -0.65 -0.19
CA THR A 450 10.89 -0.50 -1.61
C THR A 450 10.03 -1.65 -2.14
N VAL A 451 9.95 -2.77 -1.42
CA VAL A 451 9.20 -3.96 -1.84
C VAL A 451 8.18 -4.37 -0.78
N MET A 452 8.61 -4.80 0.41
CA MET A 452 7.70 -5.33 1.43
C MET A 452 6.65 -4.30 1.85
N LEU A 453 7.09 -3.07 2.14
CA LEU A 453 6.24 -1.93 2.48
C LEU A 453 5.11 -1.73 1.47
N VAL A 454 5.46 -1.80 0.18
CA VAL A 454 4.56 -1.53 -0.95
C VAL A 454 3.47 -2.59 -1.04
N ASP A 455 3.84 -3.85 -0.81
CA ASP A 455 3.02 -5.02 -1.05
C ASP A 455 2.36 -5.62 0.19
N ASP A 456 2.64 -5.11 1.39
CA ASP A 456 1.88 -5.42 2.60
C ASP A 456 1.24 -4.17 3.25
N PRO A 457 1.91 -3.39 4.12
CA PRO A 457 1.25 -2.36 4.93
C PRO A 457 0.63 -1.24 4.09
N VAL A 458 1.29 -0.77 3.03
CA VAL A 458 0.74 0.28 2.16
C VAL A 458 -0.45 -0.22 1.35
N LYS A 459 -0.33 -1.44 0.78
CA LYS A 459 -1.43 -2.09 0.07
C LYS A 459 -2.63 -2.26 1.01
N ARG A 460 -2.40 -2.69 2.26
CA ARG A 460 -3.44 -2.92 3.27
C ARG A 460 -4.19 -1.65 3.57
N VAL A 461 -3.44 -0.61 3.91
CA VAL A 461 -3.98 0.72 4.22
C VAL A 461 -4.82 1.22 3.06
N ASP A 462 -4.31 1.18 1.82
CA ASP A 462 -5.06 1.64 0.66
C ASP A 462 -6.33 0.81 0.43
N ASN A 463 -6.26 -0.53 0.43
CA ASN A 463 -7.41 -1.38 0.14
C ASN A 463 -8.51 -1.26 1.20
N MET A 464 -8.15 -1.36 2.47
CA MET A 464 -9.12 -1.39 3.57
C MET A 464 -9.76 -0.03 3.80
N THR A 465 -9.00 1.07 3.69
CA THR A 465 -9.56 2.42 3.86
C THR A 465 -10.42 2.82 2.66
N MET A 466 -10.00 2.44 1.45
CA MET A 466 -10.73 2.77 0.25
C MET A 466 -11.97 1.89 0.02
N ALA A 467 -12.13 0.79 0.76
CA ALA A 467 -13.40 0.07 0.83
C ALA A 467 -14.54 0.94 1.40
N TRP A 468 -14.20 1.99 2.14
CA TRP A 468 -15.13 2.92 2.78
C TRP A 468 -14.94 4.37 2.31
N GLY A 469 -14.32 4.58 1.14
CA GLY A 469 -14.11 5.93 0.60
C GLY A 469 -13.27 6.82 1.53
N LEU A 470 -12.33 6.25 2.28
CA LEU A 470 -11.47 6.97 3.22
C LEU A 470 -10.04 7.11 2.65
N GLU A 471 -9.54 8.33 2.52
CA GLU A 471 -8.13 8.56 2.14
C GLU A 471 -7.19 8.46 3.33
N ALA A 472 -6.44 7.37 3.44
CA ALA A 472 -5.29 7.33 4.32
C ALA A 472 -4.05 7.99 3.69
N ARG A 473 -3.39 8.83 4.49
CA ARG A 473 -2.14 9.53 4.17
C ARG A 473 -1.06 9.05 5.13
N VAL A 474 0.14 8.85 4.60
CA VAL A 474 1.28 8.23 5.30
C VAL A 474 2.43 9.24 5.39
N PRO A 475 2.54 10.02 6.48
CA PRO A 475 3.60 11.02 6.66
C PRO A 475 5.00 10.43 6.66
N PHE A 476 5.17 9.25 7.24
CA PHE A 476 6.44 8.54 7.25
C PHE A 476 6.98 8.24 5.85
N LEU A 477 6.09 8.16 4.85
CA LEU A 477 6.45 7.90 3.46
C LEU A 477 6.58 9.19 2.63
N ASP A 478 6.87 10.33 3.26
CA ASP A 478 7.38 11.48 2.52
C ASP A 478 8.77 11.13 1.98
N HIS A 479 8.94 11.23 0.67
CA HIS A 479 10.19 10.83 0.02
C HIS A 479 11.43 11.53 0.60
N GLU A 480 11.35 12.80 1.00
CA GLU A 480 12.48 13.50 1.60
C GLU A 480 12.81 12.95 3.00
N LEU A 481 11.79 12.51 3.75
CA LEU A 481 11.99 11.83 5.03
C LEU A 481 12.56 10.41 4.84
N VAL A 482 12.11 9.69 3.82
CA VAL A 482 12.62 8.35 3.49
C VAL A 482 14.07 8.41 3.03
N GLU A 483 14.42 9.36 2.17
CA GLU A 483 15.80 9.63 1.73
C GLU A 483 16.68 10.03 2.92
N LEU A 484 16.18 10.88 3.82
CA LEU A 484 16.88 11.21 5.06
C LEU A 484 17.08 9.97 5.94
N ALA A 485 16.04 9.17 6.14
CA ALA A 485 16.08 7.97 6.97
C ALA A 485 17.07 6.94 6.40
N ALA A 486 17.16 6.77 5.09
CA ALA A 486 18.10 5.87 4.44
C ALA A 486 19.58 6.20 4.75
N ARG A 487 19.90 7.48 4.95
CA ARG A 487 21.25 7.95 5.30
C ARG A 487 21.61 7.76 6.77
N ILE A 488 20.64 7.53 7.65
CA ILE A 488 20.90 7.37 9.08
C ILE A 488 21.71 6.09 9.32
N PRO A 489 22.82 6.15 10.07
CA PRO A 489 23.56 4.95 10.49
C PRO A 489 22.67 3.91 11.18
N ALA A 490 22.84 2.65 10.80
CA ALA A 490 22.03 1.52 11.26
C ALA A 490 21.98 1.42 12.80
N GLU A 491 23.11 1.70 13.47
CA GLU A 491 23.22 1.74 14.92
C GLU A 491 22.27 2.76 15.56
N HIS A 492 22.00 3.90 14.91
CA HIS A 492 21.07 4.90 15.43
C HIS A 492 19.61 4.48 15.25
N LYS A 493 19.31 3.64 14.26
CA LYS A 493 17.98 3.06 14.06
C LYS A 493 17.69 1.92 15.03
N LEU A 494 18.67 1.04 15.29
CA LEU A 494 18.49 -0.15 16.14
C LEU A 494 18.54 0.10 17.66
N ARG A 495 18.94 1.30 18.10
CA ARG A 495 18.88 1.67 19.52
C ARG A 495 17.48 1.46 20.11
N ASP A 496 17.45 1.19 21.41
CA ASP A 496 16.22 0.91 22.17
C ASP A 496 15.38 -0.24 21.56
N GLY A 497 16.04 -1.20 20.91
CA GLY A 497 15.38 -2.36 20.27
C GLY A 497 14.70 -2.04 18.93
N GLY A 498 15.08 -0.94 18.27
CA GLY A 498 14.50 -0.45 17.02
C GLY A 498 13.81 0.90 17.18
N LYS A 499 13.72 1.66 16.07
CA LYS A 499 13.21 3.04 16.03
C LYS A 499 13.97 4.02 16.94
N GLY A 500 15.25 3.80 17.22
CA GLY A 500 16.02 4.59 18.19
C GLY A 500 15.95 6.11 17.98
N VAL A 501 16.42 6.59 16.84
CA VAL A 501 16.36 8.03 16.47
C VAL A 501 14.93 8.58 16.45
N LEU A 502 13.94 7.76 16.06
CA LEU A 502 12.54 8.17 16.05
C LEU A 502 11.97 8.30 17.47
N LYS A 503 12.32 7.39 18.38
CA LYS A 503 12.00 7.47 19.81
C LYS A 503 12.65 8.69 20.45
N ASP A 504 13.86 9.06 20.04
CA ASP A 504 14.50 10.29 20.51
C ASP A 504 13.73 11.55 20.10
N VAL A 505 13.17 11.58 18.89
CA VAL A 505 12.25 12.65 18.47
C VAL A 505 10.98 12.59 19.28
N ALA A 506 10.38 11.40 19.43
CA ALA A 506 9.12 11.23 20.15
C ALA A 506 9.21 11.73 21.60
N ARG A 507 10.33 11.52 22.30
CA ARG A 507 10.55 11.99 23.67
C ARG A 507 10.51 13.51 23.82
N LYS A 508 10.68 14.28 22.73
CA LYS A 508 10.50 15.74 22.72
C LYS A 508 9.05 16.16 22.52
N VAL A 509 8.23 15.31 21.91
CA VAL A 509 6.93 15.69 21.34
C VAL A 509 5.77 15.10 22.14
N VAL A 510 5.88 13.87 22.62
CA VAL A 510 4.78 13.14 23.29
C VAL A 510 5.20 12.59 24.67
N PRO A 511 4.25 12.30 25.57
CA PRO A 511 4.55 11.69 26.88
C PRO A 511 5.39 10.40 26.76
N SER A 512 6.40 10.27 27.61
CA SER A 512 7.38 9.15 27.55
C SER A 512 6.75 7.80 27.89
N GLU A 513 5.65 7.79 28.64
CA GLU A 513 4.86 6.61 28.99
C GLU A 513 4.35 5.85 27.76
N VAL A 514 4.16 6.56 26.65
CA VAL A 514 3.71 5.99 25.37
C VAL A 514 4.88 5.39 24.57
N ILE A 515 6.11 5.81 24.87
CA ILE A 515 7.33 5.46 24.14
C ILE A 515 8.01 4.25 24.78
N ASP A 516 8.17 4.26 26.10
CA ASP A 516 8.99 3.28 26.83
C ASP A 516 8.19 2.00 27.18
N ARG A 517 7.04 1.77 26.53
CA ARG A 517 6.24 0.57 26.71
C ARG A 517 6.76 -0.61 25.88
N PRO A 518 6.48 -1.87 26.28
CA PRO A 518 6.66 -3.02 25.39
C PRO A 518 5.87 -2.84 24.09
N LYS A 519 6.47 -3.16 22.95
CA LYS A 519 5.81 -3.07 21.63
C LYS A 519 4.59 -4.01 21.62
N GLY A 520 3.40 -3.43 21.49
CA GLY A 520 2.16 -4.16 21.22
C GLY A 520 2.03 -4.40 19.72
N TYR A 521 1.71 -5.63 19.33
CA TYR A 521 1.17 -5.90 18.00
C TYR A 521 -0.34 -5.80 18.08
N PHE A 522 -1.00 -5.43 16.98
CA PHE A 522 -2.45 -5.39 16.90
C PHE A 522 -2.97 -6.84 16.74
N PRO A 523 -3.31 -7.56 17.83
CA PRO A 523 -3.54 -8.99 17.71
C PRO A 523 -4.99 -9.21 17.29
N VAL A 524 -5.19 -10.10 16.32
CA VAL A 524 -6.51 -10.69 16.07
C VAL A 524 -6.35 -12.20 16.29
N PRO A 525 -6.32 -12.65 17.56
CA PRO A 525 -5.90 -14.01 17.91
C PRO A 525 -6.71 -15.10 17.23
N ALA A 526 -7.98 -14.82 16.91
CA ALA A 526 -8.89 -15.73 16.21
C ALA A 526 -8.34 -16.21 14.85
N LEU A 527 -7.62 -15.36 14.12
CA LEU A 527 -7.05 -15.70 12.81
C LEU A 527 -5.64 -16.32 12.91
N LYS A 528 -5.00 -16.22 14.08
CA LYS A 528 -3.66 -16.77 14.33
C LYS A 528 -3.71 -18.24 14.71
N TYR A 529 -4.58 -18.61 15.64
CA TYR A 529 -4.63 -19.97 16.17
C TYR A 529 -5.76 -20.83 15.56
N ILE A 530 -6.68 -20.20 14.81
CA ILE A 530 -7.78 -20.81 14.04
C ILE A 530 -8.46 -21.98 14.75
N GLU A 531 -9.49 -21.69 15.54
CA GLU A 531 -10.24 -22.69 16.30
C GLU A 531 -11.75 -22.47 16.17
N GLY A 532 -12.54 -23.47 16.57
CA GLY A 532 -14.00 -23.36 16.61
C GLY A 532 -14.60 -23.00 15.25
N GLU A 533 -15.50 -22.00 15.23
CA GLU A 533 -16.21 -21.57 14.02
C GLU A 533 -15.26 -21.11 12.89
N TYR A 534 -14.08 -20.57 13.23
CA TYR A 534 -13.09 -20.18 12.22
C TYR A 534 -12.43 -21.40 11.57
N LEU A 535 -12.17 -22.46 12.35
CA LEU A 535 -11.62 -23.70 11.81
C LEU A 535 -12.63 -24.41 10.90
N GLU A 536 -13.92 -24.41 11.27
CA GLU A 536 -14.98 -24.94 10.40
C GLU A 536 -15.08 -24.16 9.10
N LEU A 537 -15.07 -22.82 9.16
CA LEU A 537 -15.06 -21.97 7.96
C LEU A 537 -13.87 -22.27 7.04
N VAL A 538 -12.67 -22.39 7.61
CA VAL A 538 -11.44 -22.70 6.86
C VAL A 538 -11.52 -24.10 6.25
N ARG A 539 -11.96 -25.09 7.04
CA ARG A 539 -12.13 -26.47 6.59
C ARG A 539 -13.13 -26.57 5.44
N ASP A 540 -14.29 -25.93 5.57
CA ASP A 540 -15.32 -25.90 4.53
C ASP A 540 -14.81 -25.26 3.25
N THR A 541 -14.05 -24.17 3.37
CA THR A 541 -13.45 -23.48 2.21
C THR A 541 -12.46 -24.39 1.49
N LEU A 542 -11.48 -24.95 2.21
CA LEU A 542 -10.40 -25.75 1.65
C LEU A 542 -10.83 -27.15 1.19
N LYS A 543 -11.88 -27.72 1.79
CA LYS A 543 -12.46 -29.00 1.37
C LYS A 543 -13.63 -28.85 0.41
N SER A 544 -13.97 -27.63 0.01
CA SER A 544 -15.00 -27.37 -0.98
C SER A 544 -14.69 -28.03 -2.33
N ARG A 545 -15.74 -28.28 -3.13
CA ARG A 545 -15.58 -28.80 -4.50
C ARG A 545 -14.70 -27.87 -5.35
N LYS A 546 -14.84 -26.55 -5.21
CA LYS A 546 -14.06 -25.55 -5.96
C LYS A 546 -12.56 -25.68 -5.67
N ALA A 547 -12.18 -25.76 -4.39
CA ALA A 547 -10.78 -25.92 -3.98
C ALA A 547 -10.16 -27.22 -4.53
N ARG A 548 -10.90 -28.32 -4.45
CA ARG A 548 -10.46 -29.63 -4.95
C ARG A 548 -10.30 -29.67 -6.47
N GLU A 549 -11.25 -29.09 -7.22
CA GLU A 549 -11.18 -29.02 -8.67
C GLU A 549 -10.05 -28.11 -9.16
N ARG A 550 -9.70 -27.07 -8.38
CA ARG A 550 -8.56 -26.20 -8.68
C ARG A 550 -7.23 -26.91 -8.44
N GLY A 551 -7.15 -27.77 -7.43
CA GLY A 551 -5.97 -28.60 -7.18
C GLY A 551 -4.69 -27.80 -6.94
N LEU A 552 -4.77 -26.64 -6.28
CA LEU A 552 -3.61 -25.76 -6.07
C LEU A 552 -2.66 -26.31 -4.98
N PHE A 553 -3.23 -26.90 -3.94
CA PHE A 553 -2.51 -27.41 -2.78
C PHE A 553 -2.54 -28.93 -2.71
N GLN A 554 -1.49 -29.53 -2.16
CA GLN A 554 -1.45 -30.95 -1.85
C GLN A 554 -2.40 -31.28 -0.69
N GLU A 555 -3.25 -32.29 -0.84
CA GLU A 555 -4.25 -32.64 0.16
C GLU A 555 -3.62 -33.03 1.51
N GLU A 556 -2.54 -33.81 1.48
CA GLU A 556 -1.80 -34.22 2.68
C GLU A 556 -1.25 -33.02 3.47
N TYR A 557 -0.76 -32.00 2.76
CA TYR A 557 -0.28 -30.77 3.40
C TYR A 557 -1.42 -29.99 4.05
N VAL A 558 -2.55 -29.86 3.35
CA VAL A 558 -3.74 -29.18 3.89
C VAL A 558 -4.28 -29.91 5.12
N ASP A 559 -4.35 -31.24 5.11
CA ASP A 559 -4.81 -32.04 6.24
C ASP A 559 -3.88 -31.89 7.44
N ARG A 560 -2.55 -31.93 7.23
CA ARG A 560 -1.56 -31.65 8.27
C ARG A 560 -1.80 -30.29 8.95
N LEU A 561 -2.04 -29.23 8.16
CA LEU A 561 -2.33 -27.91 8.71
C LEU A 561 -3.68 -27.83 9.46
N LEU A 562 -4.70 -28.56 9.01
CA LEU A 562 -6.04 -28.58 9.62
C LEU A 562 -6.11 -29.41 10.91
N ASP A 563 -5.23 -30.39 11.07
CA ASP A 563 -5.21 -31.29 12.22
C ASP A 563 -4.62 -30.59 13.47
N ASP A 564 -3.60 -29.74 13.29
CA ASP A 564 -3.02 -28.95 14.39
C ASP A 564 -2.59 -27.53 13.97
N PRO A 565 -3.55 -26.59 13.77
CA PRO A 565 -3.25 -25.24 13.28
C PRO A 565 -2.24 -24.45 14.14
N LYS A 566 -2.15 -24.76 15.44
CA LYS A 566 -1.33 -24.03 16.42
C LYS A 566 0.17 -24.32 16.27
N GLU A 567 0.52 -25.49 15.75
CA GLU A 567 1.91 -25.89 15.52
C GLU A 567 2.49 -25.32 14.20
N HIS A 568 1.65 -24.69 13.37
CA HIS A 568 2.02 -24.21 12.04
C HIS A 568 2.05 -22.68 11.94
N ILE A 569 2.90 -22.07 12.76
CA ILE A 569 3.13 -20.62 12.82
C ILE A 569 4.45 -20.26 12.14
N SER A 570 4.46 -19.21 11.31
CA SER A 570 5.65 -18.71 10.62
C SER A 570 6.58 -17.91 11.56
N PRO A 571 7.85 -17.66 11.18
CA PRO A 571 8.76 -16.80 11.94
C PRO A 571 8.17 -15.41 12.24
N LEU A 572 7.38 -14.87 11.31
CA LEU A 572 6.66 -13.61 11.43
C LEU A 572 5.38 -13.70 12.29
N ARG A 573 5.16 -14.83 12.97
CA ARG A 573 4.02 -15.12 13.86
C ARG A 573 2.67 -15.19 13.13
N GLY A 574 2.71 -15.47 11.82
CA GLY A 574 1.54 -15.70 10.96
C GLY A 574 1.13 -17.17 10.93
N SER A 575 -0.13 -17.47 10.62
CA SER A 575 -0.67 -18.82 10.52
C SER A 575 -0.51 -19.32 9.09
N LYS A 576 0.22 -20.42 8.92
CA LYS A 576 0.37 -21.05 7.59
C LYS A 576 -0.97 -21.56 7.06
N LEU A 577 -1.87 -22.01 7.94
CA LEU A 577 -3.23 -22.41 7.58
C LEU A 577 -4.06 -21.21 7.10
N TRP A 578 -3.97 -20.06 7.79
CA TRP A 578 -4.68 -18.85 7.36
C TRP A 578 -4.23 -18.41 5.96
N GLN A 579 -2.93 -18.45 5.67
CA GLN A 579 -2.41 -18.07 4.36
C GLN A 579 -2.98 -18.94 3.22
N VAL A 580 -3.00 -20.26 3.41
CA VAL A 580 -3.59 -21.19 2.44
C VAL A 580 -5.11 -20.95 2.30
N ALA A 581 -5.81 -20.82 3.42
CA ALA A 581 -7.25 -20.58 3.45
C ALA A 581 -7.64 -19.26 2.80
N LEU A 582 -6.92 -18.18 3.10
CA LEU A 582 -7.22 -16.84 2.61
C LEU A 582 -7.07 -16.74 1.09
N LEU A 583 -6.02 -17.36 0.53
CA LEU A 583 -5.85 -17.41 -0.93
C LEU A 583 -7.05 -18.11 -1.59
N GLU A 584 -7.47 -19.25 -1.05
CA GLU A 584 -8.64 -19.96 -1.56
C GLU A 584 -9.94 -19.16 -1.39
N MET A 585 -10.17 -18.55 -0.22
CA MET A 585 -11.33 -17.68 0.03
C MET A 585 -11.38 -16.52 -0.96
N TRP A 586 -10.25 -15.85 -1.18
CA TRP A 586 -10.14 -14.75 -2.15
C TRP A 586 -10.45 -15.20 -3.58
N MET A 587 -9.91 -16.35 -4.01
CA MET A 587 -10.23 -16.93 -5.32
C MET A 587 -11.73 -17.24 -5.46
N GLN A 588 -12.35 -17.86 -4.46
CA GLN A 588 -13.78 -18.16 -4.48
C GLN A 588 -14.65 -16.88 -4.51
N THR A 589 -14.26 -15.86 -3.74
CA THR A 589 -14.96 -14.55 -3.69
C THR A 589 -14.95 -13.85 -5.04
N HIS A 590 -13.85 -13.95 -5.79
CA HIS A 590 -13.73 -13.34 -7.11
C HIS A 590 -14.09 -14.28 -8.28
N ALA A 591 -14.68 -15.45 -7.98
CA ALA A 591 -15.11 -16.44 -8.96
C ALA A 591 -14.00 -16.91 -9.92
N LEU A 592 -12.79 -17.09 -9.37
CA LEU A 592 -11.59 -17.55 -10.07
C LEU A 592 -11.45 -19.08 -10.08
#